data_AF-A0A9W9CG90-F1
#
_entry.id   AF-A0A9W9CG90-F1
#
_cell.length_a   1.000
_cell.length_b   1.000
_cell.length_c   1.000
_cell.angle_alpha   90.00
_cell.angle_beta   90.00
_cell.angle_gamma   90.00
#
_symmetry.space_group_name_H-M   'P 1'
#
loop_
_entity.id
_entity.type
_entity.pdbx_description
1 polymer ?
#
loop_
_entity_poly.entity_id
_entity_poly.type
_entity_poly.pdbx_seq_one_letter_code
_entity_poly.pdbx_strand_id
1 'polypeptide(L)'
;MVISLQSLYLSSIQQAFCCGFIYNTFIHNIPPQEQRMMPSSDVTSLSQHLLEATRLNQILLKRIQELEVELAQVKQTGARHIRAAGAVYAQDTLKALHSAPSYIPVARQAGARHRRTETPQQLFLKDITDVKVYTTGIEPQDDRGLLHDFFEDIRKWAIHHTNDLDAREIAPCSSVKDIADMMGGKSDIQHLLSDRELRQDVVSALIIRDIVFHAIGEGSMLNSEHHNGEQCRQIVSGFAMLPHEDYPAKHRLCLRQEALYQGMYTEHHHHEWRSKKADERTKALLNALSSFLHMGIDADREHSLNELYVKGYRIGFRLRSKAVKWQVIFPVAGMNLDLKHMVNRTLNLVGDPMTTWKELVQNREKYCVRFAITPTMTKSDFATGKEVKEVVHSALVHVWWRNGFDLNKSRSFKHDRKS
;
A
#
# COMPACT_ATOMS: atom_id res chain seq x y z
N MET A 1 16.32 8.89 -1.14
CA MET A 1 16.48 9.84 0.00
C MET A 1 16.40 11.30 -0.41
N VAL A 2 17.06 11.72 -1.51
CA VAL A 2 17.08 13.14 -1.98
C VAL A 2 15.68 13.67 -2.35
N ILE A 3 14.82 12.85 -2.97
CA ILE A 3 13.46 13.26 -3.39
C ILE A 3 12.53 13.48 -2.19
N SER A 4 12.73 12.75 -1.07
CA SER A 4 11.92 12.89 0.14
C SER A 4 12.26 14.17 0.92
N LEU A 5 13.54 14.56 0.93
CA LEU A 5 13.98 15.82 1.51
C LEU A 5 13.51 17.03 0.68
N GLN A 6 13.52 16.96 -0.64
CA GLN A 6 12.96 18.02 -1.50
C GLN A 6 11.44 18.21 -1.34
N SER A 7 10.68 17.12 -1.16
CA SER A 7 9.23 17.18 -0.94
C SER A 7 8.87 17.77 0.43
N LEU A 8 9.58 17.37 1.49
CA LEU A 8 9.44 17.97 2.83
C LEU A 8 9.90 19.44 2.86
N TYR A 9 10.91 19.81 2.06
CA TYR A 9 11.41 21.17 1.90
C TYR A 9 10.43 22.08 1.15
N LEU A 10 9.81 21.62 0.07
CA LEU A 10 8.79 22.39 -0.66
C LEU A 10 7.54 22.63 0.19
N SER A 11 7.13 21.64 0.99
CA SER A 11 6.01 21.75 1.94
C SER A 11 6.29 22.79 3.05
N SER A 12 7.49 22.78 3.62
CA SER A 12 7.88 23.73 4.68
C SER A 12 8.11 25.15 4.15
N ILE A 13 8.62 25.32 2.94
CA ILE A 13 8.68 26.62 2.25
C ILE A 13 7.27 27.14 1.93
N GLN A 14 6.36 26.30 1.43
CA GLN A 14 4.97 26.71 1.21
C GLN A 14 4.30 27.13 2.52
N GLN A 15 4.55 26.42 3.63
CA GLN A 15 4.02 26.80 4.94
C GLN A 15 4.61 28.13 5.45
N ALA A 16 5.91 28.35 5.28
CA ALA A 16 6.56 29.60 5.68
C ALA A 16 6.12 30.81 4.83
N PHE A 17 5.96 30.63 3.51
CA PHE A 17 5.42 31.66 2.61
C PHE A 17 3.94 31.94 2.90
N CYS A 18 3.12 30.92 3.15
CA CYS A 18 1.73 31.10 3.55
C CYS A 18 1.61 31.86 4.88
N CYS A 19 2.43 31.54 5.88
CA CYS A 19 2.44 32.26 7.16
C CYS A 19 2.89 33.73 6.99
N GLY A 20 3.93 33.99 6.18
CA GLY A 20 4.39 35.35 5.90
C GLY A 20 3.40 36.19 5.10
N PHE A 21 2.73 35.59 4.11
CA PHE A 21 1.73 36.27 3.27
C PHE A 21 0.44 36.56 4.05
N ILE A 22 -0.03 35.62 4.88
CA ILE A 22 -1.17 35.83 5.77
C ILE A 22 -0.86 36.95 6.77
N TYR A 23 0.34 36.98 7.34
CA TYR A 23 0.73 38.01 8.32
C TYR A 23 0.83 39.43 7.72
N ASN A 24 1.44 39.58 6.54
CA ASN A 24 1.54 40.89 5.87
C ASN A 24 0.15 41.41 5.45
N THR A 25 -0.74 40.51 5.05
CA THR A 25 -2.12 40.85 4.70
C THR A 25 -2.97 41.17 5.93
N PHE A 26 -2.68 40.53 7.07
CA PHE A 26 -3.38 40.77 8.34
C PHE A 26 -2.99 42.12 8.95
N ILE A 27 -1.69 42.45 9.01
CA ILE A 27 -1.23 43.73 9.59
C ILE A 27 -1.68 44.95 8.78
N HIS A 28 -1.73 44.85 7.45
CA HIS A 28 -2.18 45.96 6.60
C HIS A 28 -3.70 46.17 6.56
N ASN A 29 -4.49 45.26 7.14
CA ASN A 29 -5.97 45.36 7.17
C ASN A 29 -6.56 45.59 8.56
N ILE A 30 -5.74 45.79 9.62
CA ILE A 30 -6.26 46.15 10.95
C ILE A 30 -6.74 47.61 10.92
N PRO A 31 -8.01 47.90 11.25
CA PRO A 31 -8.52 49.27 11.33
C PRO A 31 -7.72 50.10 12.34
N PRO A 32 -7.45 51.40 12.09
CA PRO A 32 -6.64 52.26 12.96
C PRO A 32 -7.13 52.36 14.41
N GLN A 33 -8.38 51.98 14.70
CA GLN A 33 -8.98 52.01 16.03
C GLN A 33 -8.61 50.79 16.91
N GLU A 34 -8.25 49.64 16.33
CA GLU A 34 -7.87 48.43 17.08
C GLU A 34 -6.38 48.35 17.43
N GLN A 35 -5.54 49.17 16.79
CA GLN A 35 -4.10 49.23 17.07
C GLN A 35 -3.76 49.82 18.45
N ARG A 36 -4.75 50.42 19.16
CA ARG A 36 -4.55 51.03 20.50
C ARG A 36 -4.72 50.07 21.68
N MET A 37 -5.09 48.80 21.45
CA MET A 37 -5.39 47.84 22.54
C MET A 37 -4.43 46.67 22.68
N MET A 38 -3.38 46.55 21.85
CA MET A 38 -2.35 45.53 22.09
C MET A 38 -1.26 46.07 23.04
N PRO A 39 -1.01 45.41 24.19
CA PRO A 39 0.05 45.81 25.10
C PRO A 39 1.40 45.77 24.36
N SER A 40 2.19 46.84 24.47
CA SER A 40 3.43 47.04 23.71
C SER A 40 4.50 45.96 23.96
N SER A 41 4.33 45.10 24.97
CA SER A 41 5.18 43.96 25.28
C SER A 41 5.01 42.77 24.32
N ASP A 42 3.83 42.59 23.73
CA ASP A 42 3.53 41.39 22.92
C ASP A 42 4.06 41.53 21.49
N VAL A 43 4.11 42.76 20.98
CA VAL A 43 4.62 43.07 19.63
C VAL A 43 6.15 42.91 19.57
N THR A 44 6.87 43.31 20.62
CA THR A 44 8.33 43.12 20.73
C THR A 44 8.71 41.65 20.88
N SER A 45 7.94 40.88 21.64
CA SER A 45 8.12 39.42 21.78
C SER A 45 7.95 38.70 20.43
N LEU A 46 6.86 39.01 19.70
CA LEU A 46 6.61 38.41 18.39
C LEU A 46 7.68 38.78 17.36
N SER A 47 8.14 40.04 17.36
CA SER A 47 9.22 40.48 16.47
C SER A 47 10.55 39.75 16.77
N GLN A 48 10.85 39.47 18.03
CA GLN A 48 12.03 38.67 18.40
C GLN A 48 11.90 37.22 17.94
N HIS A 49 10.72 36.60 18.09
CA HIS A 49 10.48 35.23 17.62
C HIS A 49 10.59 35.11 16.09
N LEU A 50 10.11 36.10 15.32
CA LEU A 50 10.26 36.12 13.86
C LEU A 50 11.71 36.29 13.43
N LEU A 51 12.48 37.12 14.13
CA LEU A 51 13.90 37.30 13.85
C LEU A 51 14.68 36.00 14.11
N GLU A 52 14.40 35.33 15.21
CA GLU A 52 15.03 34.06 15.57
C GLU A 52 14.64 32.92 14.60
N ALA A 53 13.38 32.85 14.19
CA ALA A 53 12.94 31.91 13.15
C ALA A 53 13.66 32.14 11.81
N THR A 54 13.84 33.40 11.42
CA THR A 54 14.57 33.76 10.20
C THR A 54 16.04 33.36 10.29
N ARG A 55 16.68 33.58 11.46
CA ARG A 55 18.06 33.16 11.74
C ARG A 55 18.22 31.63 11.66
N LEU A 56 17.31 30.87 12.28
CA LEU A 56 17.33 29.41 12.23
C LEU A 56 17.17 28.87 10.81
N ASN A 57 16.29 29.48 10.01
CA ASN A 57 16.11 29.12 8.60
C ASN A 57 17.41 29.34 7.80
N GLN A 58 18.14 30.43 8.03
CA GLN A 58 19.42 30.67 7.37
C GLN A 58 20.49 29.64 7.77
N ILE A 59 20.55 29.25 9.04
CA ILE A 59 21.46 28.20 9.53
C ILE A 59 21.14 26.85 8.88
N LEU A 60 19.87 26.49 8.80
CA LEU A 60 19.42 25.25 8.15
C LEU A 60 19.75 25.23 6.65
N LEU A 61 19.51 26.32 5.94
CA LEU A 61 19.86 26.44 4.51
C LEU A 61 21.36 26.26 4.27
N LYS A 62 22.20 26.87 5.11
CA LYS A 62 23.65 26.69 5.03
C LYS A 62 24.06 25.23 5.25
N ARG A 63 23.46 24.55 6.24
CA ARG A 63 23.78 23.15 6.52
C ARG A 63 23.34 22.21 5.39
N ILE A 64 22.21 22.50 4.75
CA ILE A 64 21.74 21.75 3.58
C ILE A 64 22.76 21.87 2.44
N GLN A 65 23.24 23.09 2.14
CA GLN A 65 24.26 23.29 1.10
C GLN A 65 25.57 22.55 1.41
N GLU A 66 26.02 22.56 2.66
CA GLU A 66 27.21 21.80 3.09
C GLU A 66 27.02 20.29 2.84
N LEU A 67 25.86 19.74 3.22
CA LEU A 67 25.54 18.32 3.03
C LEU A 67 25.44 17.94 1.53
N GLU A 68 24.94 18.82 0.68
CA GLU A 68 24.91 18.60 -0.77
C GLU A 68 26.32 18.51 -1.36
N VAL A 69 27.26 19.33 -0.88
CA VAL A 69 28.68 19.28 -1.29
C VAL A 69 29.35 18.00 -0.78
N GLU A 70 29.15 17.62 0.49
CA GLU A 70 29.67 16.36 1.06
C GLU A 70 29.15 15.14 0.26
N LEU A 71 27.86 15.11 -0.07
CA LEU A 71 27.26 14.03 -0.86
C LEU A 71 27.86 13.96 -2.28
N ALA A 72 28.13 15.10 -2.91
CA ALA A 72 28.77 15.17 -4.22
C ALA A 72 30.20 14.59 -4.18
N GLN A 73 30.96 14.88 -3.12
CA GLN A 73 32.30 14.34 -2.91
C GLN A 73 32.27 12.82 -2.70
N VAL A 74 31.35 12.30 -1.89
CA VAL A 74 31.18 10.85 -1.67
C VAL A 74 30.83 10.11 -2.96
N LYS A 75 29.99 10.69 -3.83
CA LYS A 75 29.68 10.11 -5.14
C LYS A 75 30.92 10.04 -6.05
N GLN A 76 31.77 11.06 -6.02
CA GLN A 76 32.99 11.08 -6.81
C GLN A 76 34.03 10.06 -6.32
N THR A 77 34.18 9.87 -5.00
CA THR A 77 35.11 8.88 -4.44
C THR A 77 34.59 7.45 -4.62
N GLY A 78 33.29 7.22 -4.45
CA GLY A 78 32.65 5.91 -4.71
C GLY A 78 32.78 5.45 -6.16
N ALA A 79 32.64 6.36 -7.12
CA ALA A 79 32.80 6.05 -8.55
C ALA A 79 34.25 5.68 -8.93
N ARG A 80 35.26 6.18 -8.21
CA ARG A 80 36.68 5.84 -8.43
C ARG A 80 37.02 4.46 -7.88
N HIS A 81 36.49 4.06 -6.73
CA HIS A 81 36.75 2.73 -6.16
C HIS A 81 36.12 1.59 -6.97
N ILE A 82 34.95 1.79 -7.57
CA ILE A 82 34.30 0.76 -8.39
C ILE A 82 35.05 0.51 -9.71
N ARG A 83 35.69 1.53 -10.30
CA ARG A 83 36.51 1.37 -11.51
C ARG A 83 37.85 0.67 -11.24
N ALA A 84 38.43 0.82 -10.04
CA ALA A 84 39.66 0.13 -9.66
C ALA A 84 39.43 -1.37 -9.37
N ALA A 85 38.28 -1.74 -8.79
CA ALA A 85 37.95 -3.13 -8.50
C ALA A 85 37.58 -3.96 -9.75
N GLY A 86 37.03 -3.32 -10.79
CA GLY A 86 36.68 -3.98 -12.06
C GLY A 86 37.86 -4.37 -12.96
N ALA A 87 39.05 -3.81 -12.71
CA ALA A 87 40.25 -4.13 -13.50
C ALA A 87 41.06 -5.32 -12.94
N VAL A 88 40.84 -5.72 -11.69
CA VAL A 88 41.62 -6.78 -11.02
C VAL A 88 41.02 -8.18 -11.20
N TYR A 89 39.72 -8.28 -11.56
CA TYR A 89 39.04 -9.58 -11.74
C TYR A 89 39.01 -10.12 -13.17
N ALA A 90 39.59 -9.42 -14.15
CA ALA A 90 39.51 -9.78 -15.57
C ALA A 90 40.74 -10.54 -16.12
N GLN A 91 41.71 -10.94 -15.29
CA GLN A 91 42.98 -11.50 -15.79
C GLN A 91 43.32 -12.95 -15.41
N ASP A 92 42.53 -13.65 -14.57
CA ASP A 92 43.00 -14.92 -13.97
C ASP A 92 42.16 -16.18 -14.21
N THR A 93 41.37 -16.25 -15.28
CA THR A 93 40.71 -17.52 -15.67
C THR A 93 40.75 -17.77 -17.17
N LEU A 94 41.94 -18.10 -17.67
CA LEU A 94 42.13 -18.77 -18.96
C LEU A 94 42.97 -20.04 -18.75
N LYS A 95 42.29 -21.20 -18.66
CA LYS A 95 42.67 -22.48 -19.28
C LYS A 95 41.83 -23.64 -18.71
N ALA A 96 40.94 -24.18 -19.53
CA ALA A 96 40.87 -25.62 -19.82
C ALA A 96 39.81 -25.84 -20.93
N LEU A 97 40.28 -26.36 -22.07
CA LEU A 97 39.45 -27.00 -23.09
C LEU A 97 38.61 -28.10 -22.45
N HIS A 98 37.38 -28.32 -22.92
CA HIS A 98 36.86 -29.61 -23.39
C HIS A 98 35.61 -29.34 -24.26
N SER A 99 35.56 -30.04 -25.38
CA SER A 99 34.61 -29.94 -26.49
C SER A 99 33.20 -30.43 -26.16
N ALA A 100 32.18 -29.69 -26.58
CA ALA A 100 30.80 -30.16 -26.73
C ALA A 100 30.11 -29.43 -27.91
N PRO A 101 29.16 -30.07 -28.61
CA PRO A 101 28.80 -29.75 -29.98
C PRO A 101 27.95 -28.47 -30.12
N SER A 102 28.21 -27.76 -31.22
CA SER A 102 27.51 -26.57 -31.69
C SER A 102 26.01 -26.85 -31.91
N TYR A 103 25.16 -26.32 -31.04
CA TYR A 103 23.73 -26.18 -31.28
C TYR A 103 23.45 -24.74 -31.71
N ILE A 104 23.06 -24.57 -32.98
CA ILE A 104 22.60 -23.28 -33.51
C ILE A 104 21.25 -22.99 -32.84
N PRO A 105 21.09 -21.90 -32.06
CA PRO A 105 19.79 -21.55 -31.52
C PRO A 105 18.95 -21.00 -32.67
N VAL A 106 17.96 -21.80 -33.11
CA VAL A 106 16.88 -21.33 -33.96
C VAL A 106 16.14 -20.22 -33.20
N ALA A 107 16.22 -19.00 -33.73
CA ALA A 107 15.50 -17.85 -33.23
C ALA A 107 13.99 -18.13 -33.26
N ARG A 108 13.42 -18.52 -32.11
CA ARG A 108 11.97 -18.54 -31.92
C ARG A 108 11.47 -17.10 -32.03
N GLN A 109 10.59 -16.85 -32.99
CA GLN A 109 9.88 -15.58 -33.13
C GLN A 109 9.30 -15.18 -31.76
N ALA A 110 9.59 -13.93 -31.38
CA ALA A 110 9.12 -13.33 -30.14
C ALA A 110 7.59 -13.27 -30.18
N GLY A 111 6.93 -14.29 -29.61
CA GLY A 111 5.52 -14.26 -29.30
C GLY A 111 5.21 -13.01 -28.48
N ALA A 112 4.12 -12.35 -28.84
CA ALA A 112 3.69 -11.07 -28.28
C ALA A 112 3.73 -11.09 -26.75
N ARG A 113 4.75 -10.44 -26.18
CA ARG A 113 4.86 -10.22 -24.74
C ARG A 113 3.66 -9.37 -24.33
N HIS A 114 2.98 -9.78 -23.25
CA HIS A 114 2.06 -8.91 -22.53
C HIS A 114 2.71 -7.54 -22.33
N ARG A 115 2.12 -6.52 -22.95
CA ARG A 115 2.58 -5.14 -22.87
C ARG A 115 2.44 -4.73 -21.41
N ARG A 116 3.55 -4.38 -20.75
CA ARG A 116 3.47 -3.69 -19.45
C ARG A 116 2.65 -2.41 -19.68
N THR A 117 1.70 -2.10 -18.81
CA THR A 117 0.97 -0.83 -18.84
C THR A 117 2.00 0.30 -18.90
N GLU A 118 2.00 1.03 -20.02
CA GLU A 118 2.92 2.14 -20.27
C GLU A 118 2.65 3.20 -19.18
N THR A 119 3.68 3.64 -18.45
CA THR A 119 3.50 4.70 -17.43
C THR A 119 3.07 6.01 -18.10
N PRO A 120 2.42 6.95 -17.38
CA PRO A 120 2.05 8.25 -17.95
C PRO A 120 3.21 8.99 -18.64
N GLN A 121 4.44 8.82 -18.13
CA GLN A 121 5.65 9.36 -18.77
C GLN A 121 6.04 8.63 -20.06
N GLN A 122 5.84 7.30 -20.14
CA GLN A 122 6.04 6.55 -21.38
C GLN A 122 4.99 6.91 -22.44
N LEU A 123 3.75 7.17 -22.02
CA LEU A 123 2.69 7.67 -22.90
C LEU A 123 3.03 9.07 -23.42
N PHE A 124 3.52 9.96 -22.56
CA PHE A 124 3.93 11.32 -22.94
C PHE A 124 5.13 11.34 -23.91
N LEU A 125 6.12 10.47 -23.70
CA LEU A 125 7.32 10.41 -24.54
C LEU A 125 7.14 9.64 -25.85
N LYS A 126 6.05 8.87 -25.97
CA LYS A 126 5.70 8.09 -27.16
C LYS A 126 5.47 8.97 -28.38
N ASP A 127 4.91 10.15 -28.17
CA ASP A 127 4.61 11.10 -29.24
C ASP A 127 5.83 11.95 -29.66
N ILE A 128 6.91 11.91 -28.87
CA ILE A 128 8.09 12.78 -29.03
C ILE A 128 9.29 11.99 -29.59
N THR A 129 9.37 10.69 -29.34
CA THR A 129 10.50 9.86 -29.77
C THR A 129 10.06 8.51 -30.30
N ASP A 130 10.57 8.14 -31.48
CA ASP A 130 10.26 6.87 -32.17
C ASP A 130 11.09 5.67 -31.62
N VAL A 131 11.82 5.89 -30.52
CA VAL A 131 12.66 4.88 -29.87
C VAL A 131 11.82 4.20 -28.78
N LYS A 132 11.73 2.86 -28.82
CA LYS A 132 11.16 2.07 -27.71
C LYS A 132 11.93 2.40 -26.43
N VAL A 133 11.31 3.19 -25.55
CA VAL A 133 11.86 3.53 -24.22
C VAL A 133 11.78 2.28 -23.34
N TYR A 134 12.76 1.40 -23.48
CA TYR A 134 13.04 0.39 -22.48
C TYR A 134 13.55 1.11 -21.24
N THR A 135 12.86 0.92 -20.13
CA THR A 135 13.16 1.58 -18.85
C THR A 135 14.38 0.95 -18.20
N THR A 136 15.54 1.11 -18.82
CA THR A 136 16.84 0.91 -18.20
C THR A 136 17.04 2.08 -17.23
N GLY A 137 16.99 1.83 -15.92
CA GLY A 137 17.18 2.87 -14.91
C GLY A 137 15.91 3.40 -14.23
N ILE A 138 14.72 2.82 -14.46
CA ILE A 138 13.62 3.03 -13.51
C ILE A 138 13.88 2.17 -12.28
N GLU A 139 14.04 2.81 -11.13
CA GLU A 139 14.17 2.14 -9.84
C GLU A 139 13.00 1.15 -9.66
N PRO A 140 13.22 -0.02 -9.03
CA PRO A 140 12.13 -0.94 -8.71
C PRO A 140 10.97 -0.15 -8.08
N GLN A 141 9.78 -0.20 -8.68
CA GLN A 141 8.58 0.50 -8.16
C GLN A 141 8.49 0.30 -6.66
N ASP A 142 8.38 1.37 -5.88
CA ASP A 142 8.30 1.28 -4.42
C ASP A 142 7.20 0.27 -4.02
N ASP A 143 7.51 -0.63 -3.08
CA ASP A 143 6.60 -1.66 -2.62
C ASP A 143 5.29 -1.01 -2.08
N ARG A 144 5.37 0.23 -1.54
CA ARG A 144 4.20 1.04 -1.12
C ARG A 144 3.28 1.40 -2.27
N GLY A 145 3.83 2.03 -3.32
CA GLY A 145 3.06 2.45 -4.49
C GLY A 145 2.45 1.25 -5.22
N LEU A 146 3.22 0.16 -5.34
CA LEU A 146 2.73 -1.09 -5.94
C LEU A 146 1.48 -1.64 -5.23
N LEU A 147 1.51 -1.72 -3.90
CA LEU A 147 0.41 -2.26 -3.11
C LEU A 147 -0.80 -1.32 -3.11
N HIS A 148 -0.58 -0.01 -3.00
CA HIS A 148 -1.64 0.99 -3.08
C HIS A 148 -2.39 0.89 -4.42
N ASP A 149 -1.66 0.95 -5.55
CA ASP A 149 -2.27 0.88 -6.88
C ASP A 149 -3.02 -0.44 -7.09
N PHE A 150 -2.46 -1.54 -6.58
CA PHE A 150 -3.10 -2.85 -6.68
C PHE A 150 -4.44 -2.91 -5.94
N PHE A 151 -4.50 -2.43 -4.69
CA PHE A 151 -5.75 -2.44 -3.94
C PHE A 151 -6.76 -1.43 -4.50
N GLU A 152 -6.31 -0.28 -5.00
CA GLU A 152 -7.19 0.68 -5.69
C GLU A 152 -7.77 0.13 -6.99
N ASP A 153 -7.00 -0.65 -7.77
CA ASP A 153 -7.53 -1.30 -8.98
C ASP A 153 -8.67 -2.28 -8.62
N ILE A 154 -8.53 -3.05 -7.53
CA ILE A 154 -9.59 -3.95 -7.05
C ILE A 154 -10.83 -3.15 -6.59
N ARG A 155 -10.63 -2.02 -5.91
CA ARG A 155 -11.75 -1.15 -5.49
C ARG A 155 -12.48 -0.56 -6.70
N LYS A 156 -11.76 -0.10 -7.72
CA LYS A 156 -12.36 0.38 -8.97
C LYS A 156 -13.15 -0.72 -9.67
N TRP A 157 -12.63 -1.95 -9.68
CA TRP A 157 -13.35 -3.12 -10.21
C TRP A 157 -14.67 -3.33 -9.46
N ALA A 158 -14.67 -3.30 -8.13
CA ALA A 158 -15.88 -3.47 -7.33
C ALA A 158 -16.89 -2.32 -7.57
N ILE A 159 -16.42 -1.07 -7.62
CA ILE A 159 -17.27 0.09 -7.93
C ILE A 159 -17.98 -0.07 -9.27
N HIS A 160 -17.30 -0.63 -10.27
CA HIS A 160 -17.84 -0.80 -11.61
C HIS A 160 -18.83 -1.98 -11.71
N HIS A 161 -18.54 -3.11 -11.07
CA HIS A 161 -19.27 -4.35 -11.30
C HIS A 161 -20.29 -4.72 -10.20
N THR A 162 -20.26 -4.07 -9.03
CA THR A 162 -21.24 -4.30 -7.96
C THR A 162 -22.60 -3.70 -8.31
N ASN A 163 -23.66 -4.49 -8.19
CA ASN A 163 -25.04 -4.05 -8.47
C ASN A 163 -25.64 -3.24 -7.31
N ASP A 164 -26.80 -2.65 -7.59
CA ASP A 164 -27.74 -2.24 -6.55
C ASP A 164 -28.53 -3.44 -6.05
N LEU A 165 -28.64 -3.57 -4.72
CA LEU A 165 -29.42 -4.63 -4.09
C LEU A 165 -30.74 -4.08 -3.60
N ASP A 166 -31.81 -4.80 -3.87
CA ASP A 166 -33.11 -4.53 -3.27
C ASP A 166 -33.22 -5.10 -1.84
N ALA A 167 -34.29 -4.73 -1.13
CA ALA A 167 -34.52 -5.20 0.24
C ALA A 167 -34.65 -6.73 0.38
N ARG A 168 -35.05 -7.43 -0.70
CA ARG A 168 -35.22 -8.89 -0.72
C ARG A 168 -33.88 -9.59 -0.92
N GLU A 169 -32.95 -8.97 -1.65
CA GLU A 169 -31.59 -9.47 -1.91
C GLU A 169 -30.64 -9.22 -0.74
N ILE A 170 -30.84 -8.13 0.02
CA ILE A 170 -29.98 -7.76 1.15
C ILE A 170 -29.95 -8.84 2.24
N ALA A 171 -31.10 -9.42 2.59
CA ALA A 171 -31.16 -10.41 3.68
C ALA A 171 -30.36 -11.71 3.36
N PRO A 172 -30.55 -12.36 2.19
CA PRO A 172 -29.70 -13.47 1.75
C PRO A 172 -28.22 -13.10 1.69
N CYS A 173 -27.88 -11.94 1.11
CA CYS A 173 -26.51 -11.46 1.02
C CYS A 173 -25.86 -11.28 2.40
N SER A 174 -26.62 -10.76 3.38
CA SER A 174 -26.13 -10.57 4.74
C SER A 174 -25.80 -11.86 5.49
N SER A 175 -26.32 -12.99 5.00
CA SER A 175 -26.12 -14.32 5.59
C SER A 175 -24.94 -15.08 4.98
N VAL A 176 -24.25 -14.50 3.99
CA VAL A 176 -23.05 -15.11 3.40
C VAL A 176 -21.97 -15.21 4.48
N LYS A 177 -21.45 -16.44 4.67
CA LYS A 177 -20.50 -16.76 5.73
C LYS A 177 -19.30 -15.81 5.77
N ASP A 178 -18.68 -15.53 4.63
CA ASP A 178 -17.49 -14.68 4.57
C ASP A 178 -17.77 -13.23 5.02
N ILE A 179 -18.99 -12.75 4.81
CA ILE A 179 -19.44 -11.44 5.29
C ILE A 179 -19.66 -11.49 6.81
N ALA A 180 -20.33 -12.53 7.30
CA ALA A 180 -20.55 -12.72 8.72
C ALA A 180 -19.21 -12.83 9.49
N ASP A 181 -18.26 -13.60 8.96
CA ASP A 181 -16.92 -13.79 9.52
C ASP A 181 -16.12 -12.47 9.50
N MET A 182 -16.20 -11.70 8.41
CA MET A 182 -15.53 -10.39 8.31
C MET A 182 -16.10 -9.36 9.30
N MET A 183 -17.42 -9.40 9.53
CA MET A 183 -18.15 -8.42 10.34
C MET A 183 -18.28 -8.83 11.81
N GLY A 184 -17.88 -10.06 12.17
CA GLY A 184 -17.99 -10.60 13.53
C GLY A 184 -19.44 -10.86 13.96
N GLY A 185 -20.30 -11.30 13.03
CA GLY A 185 -21.69 -11.71 13.32
C GLY A 185 -22.62 -10.58 13.79
N LYS A 186 -22.32 -9.31 13.46
CA LYS A 186 -23.10 -8.15 13.91
C LYS A 186 -24.42 -8.00 13.17
N SER A 187 -25.41 -7.39 13.84
CA SER A 187 -26.78 -7.18 13.34
C SER A 187 -26.92 -6.07 12.29
N ASP A 188 -25.86 -5.30 12.03
CA ASP A 188 -25.89 -4.12 11.17
C ASP A 188 -25.43 -4.38 9.73
N ILE A 189 -25.14 -5.64 9.35
CA ILE A 189 -24.70 -6.03 8.01
C ILE A 189 -25.73 -5.59 6.95
N GLN A 190 -27.03 -5.75 7.22
CA GLN A 190 -28.07 -5.36 6.28
C GLN A 190 -28.02 -3.86 5.96
N HIS A 191 -27.82 -3.01 6.98
CA HIS A 191 -27.67 -1.56 6.78
C HIS A 191 -26.41 -1.24 5.96
N LEU A 192 -25.32 -1.97 6.14
CA LEU A 192 -24.12 -1.80 5.30
C LEU A 192 -24.40 -2.10 3.84
N LEU A 193 -25.11 -3.19 3.58
CA LEU A 193 -25.42 -3.63 2.21
C LEU A 193 -26.48 -2.75 1.54
N SER A 194 -27.34 -2.06 2.31
CA SER A 194 -28.27 -1.06 1.77
C SER A 194 -27.55 0.16 1.19
N ASP A 195 -26.41 0.56 1.76
CA ASP A 195 -25.64 1.70 1.28
C ASP A 195 -24.75 1.28 0.09
N ARG A 196 -24.85 2.01 -1.02
CA ARG A 196 -24.15 1.67 -2.26
C ARG A 196 -22.63 1.69 -2.10
N GLU A 197 -22.07 2.73 -1.47
CA GLU A 197 -20.62 2.87 -1.32
C GLU A 197 -20.08 1.82 -0.35
N LEU A 198 -20.76 1.60 0.78
CA LEU A 198 -20.38 0.58 1.75
C LEU A 198 -20.49 -0.83 1.16
N ARG A 199 -21.51 -1.10 0.35
CA ARG A 199 -21.64 -2.38 -0.37
C ARG A 199 -20.47 -2.60 -1.34
N GLN A 200 -20.07 -1.58 -2.11
CA GLN A 200 -18.89 -1.66 -2.98
C GLN A 200 -17.59 -1.90 -2.19
N ASP A 201 -17.43 -1.24 -1.05
CA ASP A 201 -16.27 -1.46 -0.17
C ASP A 201 -16.31 -2.85 0.51
N VAL A 202 -17.49 -3.43 0.79
CA VAL A 202 -17.66 -4.82 1.25
C VAL A 202 -17.23 -5.81 0.16
N VAL A 203 -17.70 -5.63 -1.08
CA VAL A 203 -17.30 -6.49 -2.21
C VAL A 203 -15.80 -6.37 -2.46
N SER A 204 -15.24 -5.16 -2.41
CA SER A 204 -13.79 -4.94 -2.48
C SER A 204 -13.05 -5.73 -1.39
N ALA A 205 -13.54 -5.70 -0.15
CA ALA A 205 -12.92 -6.41 0.96
C ALA A 205 -12.93 -7.93 0.76
N LEU A 206 -14.02 -8.50 0.23
CA LEU A 206 -14.10 -9.93 -0.09
C LEU A 206 -13.08 -10.32 -1.17
N ILE A 207 -13.00 -9.56 -2.26
CA ILE A 207 -12.04 -9.82 -3.34
C ILE A 207 -10.60 -9.71 -2.83
N ILE A 208 -10.29 -8.63 -2.10
CA ILE A 208 -8.95 -8.40 -1.55
C ILE A 208 -8.56 -9.52 -0.58
N ARG A 209 -9.46 -9.94 0.31
CA ARG A 209 -9.21 -11.05 1.23
C ARG A 209 -8.93 -12.34 0.48
N ASP A 210 -9.71 -12.67 -0.54
CA ASP A 210 -9.51 -13.90 -1.31
C ASP A 210 -8.18 -13.90 -2.06
N ILE A 211 -7.89 -12.83 -2.80
CA ILE A 211 -6.63 -12.68 -3.53
C ILE A 211 -5.45 -12.67 -2.55
N VAL A 212 -5.57 -11.98 -1.42
CA VAL A 212 -4.49 -11.98 -0.42
C VAL A 212 -4.30 -13.38 0.14
N PHE A 213 -5.37 -14.11 0.47
CA PHE A 213 -5.26 -15.45 1.03
C PHE A 213 -4.64 -16.45 0.04
N HIS A 214 -5.03 -16.41 -1.24
CA HIS A 214 -4.59 -17.37 -2.24
C HIS A 214 -3.31 -16.95 -2.99
N ALA A 215 -3.04 -15.67 -3.18
CA ALA A 215 -1.99 -15.21 -4.10
C ALA A 215 -0.89 -14.35 -3.45
N ILE A 216 -1.18 -13.59 -2.38
CA ILE A 216 -0.22 -12.64 -1.77
C ILE A 216 0.24 -13.04 -0.38
N GLY A 217 -0.53 -13.81 0.38
CA GLY A 217 -0.29 -14.18 1.77
C GLY A 217 0.79 -15.24 1.92
N GLU A 218 1.28 -15.46 3.14
CA GLU A 218 2.37 -16.42 3.39
C GLU A 218 1.98 -17.86 3.08
N GLY A 219 0.73 -18.20 3.33
CA GLY A 219 0.14 -19.49 2.97
C GLY A 219 -0.27 -19.60 1.50
N SER A 220 -0.08 -18.56 0.67
CA SER A 220 -0.60 -18.54 -0.72
C SER A 220 -0.19 -19.75 -1.55
N MET A 221 1.06 -20.21 -1.45
CA MET A 221 1.52 -21.38 -2.21
C MET A 221 0.84 -22.67 -1.76
N LEU A 222 0.56 -22.82 -0.47
CA LEU A 222 -0.21 -23.95 0.06
C LEU A 222 -1.68 -23.84 -0.35
N ASN A 223 -2.29 -22.67 -0.17
CA ASN A 223 -3.69 -22.37 -0.47
C ASN A 223 -4.01 -22.43 -1.98
N SER A 224 -2.98 -22.34 -2.83
CA SER A 224 -3.09 -22.48 -4.28
C SER A 224 -2.54 -23.82 -4.78
N GLU A 225 -2.26 -24.76 -3.88
CA GLU A 225 -1.84 -26.13 -4.21
C GLU A 225 -0.59 -26.16 -5.11
N HIS A 226 0.36 -25.24 -4.91
CA HIS A 226 1.65 -25.31 -5.57
C HIS A 226 2.43 -26.52 -5.03
N HIS A 227 3.21 -27.23 -5.86
CA HIS A 227 3.97 -28.42 -5.41
C HIS A 227 4.95 -28.12 -4.28
N ASN A 228 5.56 -26.93 -4.31
CA ASN A 228 6.41 -26.42 -3.23
C ASN A 228 5.65 -25.78 -2.03
N GLY A 229 4.31 -25.88 -1.99
CA GLY A 229 3.47 -25.29 -0.94
C GLY A 229 3.82 -25.81 0.46
N GLU A 230 4.15 -27.10 0.58
CA GLU A 230 4.57 -27.70 1.84
C GLU A 230 5.94 -27.18 2.31
N GLN A 231 6.89 -27.00 1.40
CA GLN A 231 8.19 -26.40 1.73
C GLN A 231 8.05 -24.95 2.17
N CYS A 232 7.16 -24.19 1.53
CA CYS A 232 6.83 -22.83 1.96
C CYS A 232 6.24 -22.83 3.38
N ARG A 233 5.30 -23.75 3.67
CA ARG A 233 4.70 -23.91 5.00
C ARG A 233 5.75 -24.22 6.07
N GLN A 234 6.71 -25.09 5.77
CA GLN A 234 7.81 -25.42 6.70
C GLN A 234 8.67 -24.20 7.04
N ILE A 235 8.95 -23.32 6.07
CA ILE A 235 9.69 -22.07 6.33
C ILE A 235 8.88 -21.14 7.24
N VAL A 236 7.58 -20.98 6.97
CA VAL A 236 6.68 -20.14 7.79
C VAL A 236 6.59 -20.68 9.23
N SER A 237 6.34 -21.98 9.39
CA SER A 237 6.30 -22.63 10.71
C SER A 237 7.65 -22.53 11.43
N GLY A 238 8.76 -22.77 10.72
CA GLY A 238 10.10 -22.65 11.27
C GLY A 238 10.36 -21.23 11.79
N PHE A 239 9.91 -20.21 11.07
CA PHE A 239 10.04 -18.82 11.51
C PHE A 239 9.25 -18.53 12.79
N ALA A 240 8.03 -19.08 12.91
CA ALA A 240 7.18 -18.90 14.08
C ALA A 240 7.72 -19.60 15.34
N MET A 241 8.52 -20.65 15.18
CA MET A 241 9.13 -21.40 16.29
C MET A 241 10.44 -20.78 16.80
N LEU A 242 11.03 -19.83 16.07
CA LEU A 242 12.26 -19.16 16.52
C LEU A 242 11.99 -18.16 17.64
N PRO A 243 12.93 -18.01 18.60
CA PRO A 243 12.87 -16.95 19.59
C PRO A 243 12.71 -15.56 18.97
N HIS A 244 12.07 -14.65 19.70
CA HIS A 244 11.81 -13.29 19.18
C HIS A 244 13.11 -12.56 18.78
N GLU A 245 14.19 -12.79 19.51
CA GLU A 245 15.48 -12.10 19.36
C GLU A 245 16.52 -12.88 18.55
N ASP A 246 16.21 -14.08 18.05
CA ASP A 246 17.12 -14.85 17.18
C ASP A 246 17.10 -14.33 15.74
N TYR A 247 17.55 -13.09 15.57
CA TYR A 247 17.60 -12.40 14.29
C TYR A 247 18.49 -13.11 13.25
N PRO A 248 19.68 -13.66 13.62
CA PRO A 248 20.48 -14.43 12.67
C PRO A 248 19.75 -15.65 12.11
N ALA A 249 19.04 -16.42 12.94
CA ALA A 249 18.26 -17.56 12.45
C ALA A 249 17.06 -17.12 11.59
N LYS A 250 16.37 -16.04 11.98
CA LYS A 250 15.28 -15.45 11.19
C LYS A 250 15.76 -14.99 9.81
N HIS A 251 16.92 -14.33 9.74
CA HIS A 251 17.50 -13.91 8.47
C HIS A 251 17.85 -15.11 7.58
N ARG A 252 18.44 -16.19 8.14
CA ARG A 252 18.70 -17.43 7.39
C ARG A 252 17.43 -18.05 6.82
N LEU A 253 16.32 -18.05 7.57
CA LEU A 253 15.04 -18.51 7.02
C LEU A 253 14.51 -17.61 5.90
N CYS A 254 14.69 -16.29 6.01
CA CYS A 254 14.32 -15.36 4.94
C CYS A 254 15.16 -15.57 3.67
N LEU A 255 16.45 -15.87 3.79
CA LEU A 255 17.31 -16.24 2.66
C LEU A 255 16.87 -17.56 2.01
N ARG A 256 16.50 -18.56 2.83
CA ARG A 256 15.94 -19.82 2.31
C ARG A 256 14.61 -19.60 1.58
N GLN A 257 13.76 -18.71 2.08
CA GLN A 257 12.53 -18.30 1.40
C GLN A 257 12.85 -17.65 0.05
N GLU A 258 13.76 -16.68 0.03
CA GLU A 258 14.18 -16.01 -1.20
C GLU A 258 14.66 -17.00 -2.25
N ALA A 259 15.58 -17.91 -1.88
CA ALA A 259 16.10 -18.93 -2.77
C ALA A 259 14.98 -19.85 -3.31
N LEU A 260 14.04 -20.26 -2.46
CA LEU A 260 12.91 -21.10 -2.87
C LEU A 260 12.01 -20.36 -3.88
N TYR A 261 11.68 -19.09 -3.62
CA TYR A 261 10.82 -18.30 -4.51
C TYR A 261 11.52 -17.94 -5.83
N GLN A 262 12.81 -17.66 -5.81
CA GLN A 262 13.60 -17.46 -7.03
C GLN A 262 13.65 -18.75 -7.87
N GLY A 263 13.85 -19.91 -7.23
CA GLY A 263 13.78 -21.21 -7.89
C GLY A 263 12.43 -21.43 -8.58
N MET A 264 11.33 -21.27 -7.84
CA MET A 264 9.96 -21.39 -8.39
C MET A 264 9.70 -20.43 -9.56
N TYR A 265 10.23 -19.21 -9.51
CA TYR A 265 10.04 -18.23 -10.57
C TYR A 265 10.71 -18.65 -11.90
N THR A 266 11.77 -19.45 -11.83
CA THR A 266 12.51 -19.94 -13.00
C THR A 266 11.96 -21.25 -13.59
N GLU A 267 10.97 -21.87 -12.95
CA GLU A 267 10.37 -23.12 -13.43
C GLU A 267 9.63 -22.92 -14.77
N HIS A 268 9.77 -23.88 -15.69
CA HIS A 268 9.20 -23.80 -17.04
C HIS A 268 7.66 -23.63 -17.05
N HIS A 269 6.96 -24.15 -16.04
CA HIS A 269 5.50 -24.11 -15.95
C HIS A 269 4.96 -23.02 -15.01
N HIS A 270 5.82 -22.16 -14.45
CA HIS A 270 5.40 -21.14 -13.48
C HIS A 270 4.29 -20.22 -14.03
N HIS A 271 4.43 -19.77 -15.28
CA HIS A 271 3.44 -18.90 -15.92
C HIS A 271 2.10 -19.61 -16.13
N GLU A 272 2.15 -20.84 -16.63
CA GLU A 272 0.98 -21.66 -16.92
C GLU A 272 0.22 -21.99 -15.63
N TRP A 273 0.93 -22.46 -14.60
CA TRP A 273 0.38 -22.73 -13.27
C TRP A 273 -0.34 -21.50 -12.72
N ARG A 274 0.31 -20.33 -12.75
CA ARG A 274 -0.27 -19.09 -12.22
C ARG A 274 -1.54 -18.69 -12.97
N SER A 275 -1.53 -18.80 -14.29
CA SER A 275 -2.68 -18.42 -15.12
C SER A 275 -3.86 -19.37 -14.88
N LYS A 276 -3.58 -20.67 -14.79
CA LYS A 276 -4.57 -21.70 -14.44
C LYS A 276 -5.17 -21.46 -13.06
N LYS A 277 -4.34 -21.22 -12.03
CA LYS A 277 -4.84 -20.96 -10.67
C LYS A 277 -5.60 -19.63 -10.57
N ALA A 278 -5.17 -18.60 -11.28
CA ALA A 278 -5.94 -17.35 -11.39
C ALA A 278 -7.33 -17.59 -12.00
N ASP A 279 -7.44 -18.39 -13.06
CA ASP A 279 -8.72 -18.75 -13.69
C ASP A 279 -9.64 -19.52 -12.74
N GLU A 280 -9.13 -20.60 -12.13
CA GLU A 280 -9.86 -21.40 -11.13
C GLU A 280 -10.39 -20.52 -9.98
N ARG A 281 -9.54 -19.65 -9.43
CA ARG A 281 -9.93 -18.75 -8.32
C ARG A 281 -10.90 -17.66 -8.74
N THR A 282 -10.72 -17.08 -9.93
CA THR A 282 -11.62 -16.06 -10.48
C THR A 282 -13.04 -16.62 -10.58
N LYS A 283 -13.20 -17.81 -11.16
CA LYS A 283 -14.50 -18.46 -11.31
C LYS A 283 -15.14 -18.77 -9.96
N ALA A 284 -14.35 -19.31 -9.02
CA ALA A 284 -14.82 -19.60 -7.68
C ALA A 284 -15.30 -18.33 -6.95
N LEU A 285 -14.54 -17.24 -7.04
CA LEU A 285 -14.88 -15.97 -6.40
C LEU A 285 -16.10 -15.30 -7.06
N LEU A 286 -16.19 -15.28 -8.38
CA LEU A 286 -17.38 -14.75 -9.08
C LEU A 286 -18.65 -15.50 -8.71
N ASN A 287 -18.56 -16.83 -8.56
CA ASN A 287 -19.69 -17.62 -8.10
C ASN A 287 -20.09 -17.24 -6.66
N ALA A 288 -19.12 -17.07 -5.76
CA ALA A 288 -19.36 -16.62 -4.39
C ALA A 288 -19.93 -15.20 -4.29
N LEU A 289 -19.56 -14.32 -5.23
CA LEU A 289 -20.02 -12.94 -5.30
C LEU A 289 -21.28 -12.74 -6.16
N SER A 290 -21.84 -13.79 -6.75
CA SER A 290 -22.90 -13.70 -7.76
C SER A 290 -24.09 -12.83 -7.35
N SER A 291 -24.48 -12.86 -6.06
CA SER A 291 -25.56 -12.05 -5.52
C SER A 291 -25.28 -10.54 -5.46
N PHE A 292 -24.01 -10.13 -5.55
CA PHE A 292 -23.56 -8.73 -5.50
C PHE A 292 -23.23 -8.15 -6.88
N LEU A 293 -23.36 -8.93 -7.94
CA LEU A 293 -22.88 -8.55 -9.27
C LEU A 293 -24.04 -8.33 -10.22
N HIS A 294 -23.83 -7.47 -11.22
CA HIS A 294 -24.80 -7.27 -12.29
C HIS A 294 -25.13 -8.62 -12.98
N MET A 295 -26.43 -8.86 -13.19
CA MET A 295 -26.94 -10.07 -13.85
C MET A 295 -26.38 -10.18 -15.27
N GLY A 296 -26.00 -11.40 -15.65
CA GLY A 296 -25.50 -11.72 -16.99
C GLY A 296 -24.03 -12.14 -17.02
N ILE A 297 -23.65 -12.73 -18.16
CA ILE A 297 -22.26 -13.07 -18.48
C ILE A 297 -21.58 -11.79 -18.94
N ASP A 298 -20.57 -11.36 -18.18
CA ASP A 298 -19.75 -10.20 -18.48
C ASP A 298 -18.31 -10.70 -18.62
N ALA A 299 -17.87 -10.86 -19.87
CA ALA A 299 -16.54 -11.36 -20.20
C ALA A 299 -15.44 -10.40 -19.74
N ASP A 300 -15.70 -9.08 -19.74
CA ASP A 300 -14.76 -8.07 -19.31
C ASP A 300 -14.59 -8.10 -17.78
N ARG A 301 -15.68 -8.33 -17.03
CA ARG A 301 -15.66 -8.55 -15.58
C ARG A 301 -14.78 -9.75 -15.19
N GLU A 302 -14.98 -10.89 -15.84
CA GLU A 302 -14.21 -12.10 -15.57
C GLU A 302 -12.74 -11.92 -15.96
N HIS A 303 -12.49 -11.37 -17.15
CA HIS A 303 -11.14 -11.13 -17.64
C HIS A 303 -10.35 -10.17 -16.72
N SER A 304 -10.92 -9.02 -16.38
CA SER A 304 -10.25 -8.03 -15.52
C SER A 304 -10.00 -8.56 -14.11
N LEU A 305 -10.91 -9.36 -13.54
CA LEU A 305 -10.67 -10.00 -12.24
C LEU A 305 -9.57 -11.07 -12.32
N ASN A 306 -9.52 -11.83 -13.42
CA ASN A 306 -8.43 -12.77 -13.67
C ASN A 306 -7.07 -12.07 -13.73
N GLU A 307 -6.98 -10.95 -14.43
CA GLU A 307 -5.77 -10.13 -14.47
C GLU A 307 -5.35 -9.65 -13.07
N LEU A 308 -6.31 -9.28 -12.21
CA LEU A 308 -6.04 -8.92 -10.82
C LEU A 308 -5.48 -10.11 -10.01
N TYR A 309 -5.97 -11.33 -10.20
CA TYR A 309 -5.36 -12.52 -9.59
C TYR A 309 -3.94 -12.77 -10.10
N VAL A 310 -3.72 -12.70 -11.42
CA VAL A 310 -2.37 -12.86 -12.00
C VAL A 310 -1.41 -11.80 -11.44
N LYS A 311 -1.86 -10.54 -11.32
CA LYS A 311 -1.11 -9.45 -10.68
C LYS A 311 -0.85 -9.75 -9.20
N GLY A 312 -1.85 -10.27 -8.48
CA GLY A 312 -1.73 -10.71 -7.09
C GLY A 312 -0.64 -11.76 -6.90
N TYR A 313 -0.62 -12.82 -7.71
CA TYR A 313 0.45 -13.83 -7.66
C TYR A 313 1.82 -13.22 -7.95
N ARG A 314 1.92 -12.35 -8.96
CA ARG A 314 3.19 -11.66 -9.29
C ARG A 314 3.70 -10.82 -8.11
N ILE A 315 2.80 -10.09 -7.43
CA ILE A 315 3.12 -9.35 -6.21
C ILE A 315 3.58 -10.33 -5.14
N GLY A 316 2.81 -11.38 -4.85
CA GLY A 316 3.15 -12.38 -3.84
C GLY A 316 4.53 -13.02 -4.01
N PHE A 317 4.89 -13.37 -5.24
CA PHE A 317 6.23 -13.86 -5.60
C PHE A 317 7.30 -12.79 -5.39
N ARG A 318 7.06 -11.57 -5.87
CA ARG A 318 7.99 -10.44 -5.74
C ARG A 318 8.30 -10.13 -4.27
N LEU A 319 7.29 -10.11 -3.41
CA LEU A 319 7.47 -9.82 -1.98
C LEU A 319 8.39 -10.85 -1.32
N ARG A 320 8.35 -12.11 -1.76
CA ARG A 320 9.08 -13.24 -1.15
C ARG A 320 10.39 -13.58 -1.83
N SER A 321 10.68 -12.95 -2.96
CA SER A 321 11.96 -13.05 -3.67
C SER A 321 13.03 -12.11 -3.09
N LYS A 322 12.83 -11.61 -1.88
CA LYS A 322 13.79 -10.83 -1.08
C LYS A 322 13.90 -11.50 0.29
N ALA A 323 15.09 -11.49 0.91
CA ALA A 323 15.32 -12.00 2.27
C ALA A 323 14.72 -11.09 3.38
N VAL A 324 13.42 -10.84 3.31
CA VAL A 324 12.64 -10.11 4.31
C VAL A 324 11.40 -10.91 4.69
N LYS A 325 10.90 -10.63 5.89
CA LYS A 325 9.63 -11.18 6.37
C LYS A 325 8.52 -10.18 6.08
N TRP A 326 7.48 -10.64 5.40
CA TRP A 326 6.23 -9.90 5.30
C TRP A 326 5.28 -10.38 6.39
N GLN A 327 4.49 -9.46 6.93
CA GLN A 327 3.37 -9.74 7.81
C GLN A 327 2.14 -9.07 7.22
N VAL A 328 1.06 -9.83 7.10
CA VAL A 328 -0.21 -9.36 6.54
C VAL A 328 -1.29 -9.58 7.58
N ILE A 329 -1.86 -8.49 8.08
CA ILE A 329 -2.90 -8.53 9.12
C ILE A 329 -4.13 -7.83 8.59
N PHE A 330 -5.28 -8.51 8.63
CA PHE A 330 -6.56 -7.84 8.44
C PHE A 330 -7.09 -7.38 9.80
N PRO A 331 -7.26 -6.07 10.04
CA PRO A 331 -8.00 -5.62 11.21
C PRO A 331 -9.40 -6.25 11.22
N VAL A 332 -9.78 -6.79 12.37
CA VAL A 332 -11.07 -7.47 12.55
C VAL A 332 -12.06 -6.54 13.23
N ALA A 333 -13.35 -6.84 13.03
CA ALA A 333 -14.43 -6.14 13.68
C ALA A 333 -14.24 -6.09 15.21
N GLY A 334 -14.37 -4.88 15.79
CA GLY A 334 -14.21 -4.64 17.23
C GLY A 334 -12.80 -4.25 17.68
N MET A 335 -11.77 -4.42 16.83
CA MET A 335 -10.40 -3.98 17.13
C MET A 335 -10.32 -2.47 17.37
N ASN A 336 -9.47 -2.02 18.31
CA ASN A 336 -9.22 -0.59 18.53
C ASN A 336 -8.72 0.09 17.25
N LEU A 337 -9.17 1.32 17.01
CA LEU A 337 -8.67 2.12 15.90
C LEU A 337 -7.22 2.56 16.19
N ASP A 338 -6.28 2.12 15.35
CA ASP A 338 -4.89 2.57 15.38
C ASP A 338 -4.53 3.32 14.09
N LEU A 339 -4.60 4.65 14.16
CA LEU A 339 -4.30 5.56 13.04
C LEU A 339 -2.82 5.52 12.60
N LYS A 340 -1.93 4.81 13.29
CA LYS A 340 -0.55 4.56 12.80
C LYS A 340 -0.51 3.45 11.73
N HIS A 341 -1.44 2.51 11.79
CA HIS A 341 -1.47 1.32 10.95
C HIS A 341 -2.74 1.19 10.10
N MET A 342 -3.69 2.11 10.29
CA MET A 342 -5.00 2.11 9.67
C MET A 342 -5.33 3.50 9.13
N VAL A 343 -6.08 3.53 8.04
CA VAL A 343 -6.62 4.72 7.40
C VAL A 343 -8.14 4.61 7.42
N ASN A 344 -8.81 5.59 8.01
CA ASN A 344 -10.26 5.62 8.09
C ASN A 344 -10.89 5.90 6.73
N ARG A 345 -11.84 5.05 6.33
CA ARG A 345 -12.68 5.23 5.13
C ARG A 345 -14.07 5.78 5.46
N THR A 346 -14.52 5.73 6.71
CA THR A 346 -15.81 6.29 7.11
C THR A 346 -15.74 7.83 7.12
N LEU A 347 -16.17 8.47 6.03
CA LEU A 347 -16.03 9.92 5.84
C LEU A 347 -16.96 10.73 6.76
N ASN A 348 -18.21 10.31 6.93
CA ASN A 348 -19.25 11.13 7.56
C ASN A 348 -19.77 10.54 8.88
N LEU A 349 -18.86 10.03 9.72
CA LEU A 349 -19.25 9.42 11.00
C LEU A 349 -19.79 10.47 11.99
N VAL A 350 -19.17 11.65 12.02
CA VAL A 350 -19.53 12.76 12.90
C VAL A 350 -19.73 14.03 12.06
N GLY A 351 -20.73 13.98 11.17
CA GLY A 351 -21.02 15.08 10.26
C GLY A 351 -20.21 15.00 8.97
N ASP A 352 -19.19 15.84 8.83
CA ASP A 352 -18.36 15.95 7.62
C ASP A 352 -16.98 15.23 7.78
N PRO A 353 -16.21 15.08 6.69
CA PRO A 353 -14.90 14.41 6.71
C PRO A 353 -13.88 15.03 7.65
N MET A 354 -13.85 16.36 7.75
CA MET A 354 -12.85 17.04 8.57
C MET A 354 -13.21 16.93 10.05
N THR A 355 -14.48 17.10 10.39
CA THR A 355 -14.97 16.90 11.76
C THR A 355 -14.79 15.45 12.21
N THR A 356 -15.10 14.49 11.34
CA THR A 356 -14.86 13.06 11.59
C THR A 356 -13.38 12.78 11.85
N TRP A 357 -12.47 13.31 11.02
CA TRP A 357 -11.03 13.13 11.24
C TRP A 357 -10.56 13.72 12.59
N LYS A 358 -10.97 14.94 12.92
CA LYS A 358 -10.62 15.58 14.21
C LYS A 358 -11.09 14.73 15.39
N GLU A 359 -12.34 14.27 15.33
CA GLU A 359 -12.92 13.45 16.39
C GLU A 359 -12.20 12.11 16.52
N LEU A 360 -11.90 11.43 15.41
CA LEU A 360 -11.14 10.18 15.42
C LEU A 360 -9.73 10.38 15.97
N VAL A 361 -9.07 11.51 15.70
CA VAL A 361 -7.73 11.79 16.22
C VAL A 361 -7.75 12.05 17.73
N GLN A 362 -8.76 12.78 18.22
CA GLN A 362 -8.88 13.22 19.61
C GLN A 362 -9.44 12.15 20.54
N ASN A 363 -10.38 11.33 20.06
CA ASN A 363 -11.16 10.38 20.88
C ASN A 363 -11.06 8.94 20.34
N ARG A 364 -9.86 8.49 19.99
CA ARG A 364 -9.59 7.19 19.30
C ARG A 364 -10.22 5.99 20.00
N GLU A 365 -10.18 5.98 21.33
CA GLU A 365 -10.65 4.91 22.21
C GLU A 365 -12.17 4.68 22.15
N LYS A 366 -12.93 5.68 21.67
CA LYS A 366 -14.37 5.55 21.44
C LYS A 366 -14.68 4.74 20.19
N TYR A 367 -13.73 4.64 19.26
CA TYR A 367 -13.97 4.04 17.96
C TYR A 367 -13.27 2.69 17.84
N CYS A 368 -13.93 1.77 17.15
CA CYS A 368 -13.34 0.51 16.77
C CYS A 368 -13.54 0.23 15.28
N VAL A 369 -12.78 -0.73 14.78
CA VAL A 369 -12.92 -1.22 13.41
C VAL A 369 -14.30 -1.88 13.27
N ARG A 370 -15.04 -1.47 12.25
CA ARG A 370 -16.26 -2.13 11.81
C ARG A 370 -15.89 -3.31 10.92
N PHE A 371 -15.15 -3.03 9.85
CA PHE A 371 -14.47 -4.02 9.00
C PHE A 371 -13.28 -3.37 8.27
N ALA A 372 -12.36 -4.19 7.78
CA ALA A 372 -11.23 -3.76 6.98
C ALA A 372 -11.43 -4.14 5.50
N ILE A 373 -11.18 -3.18 4.61
CA ILE A 373 -11.17 -3.35 3.15
C ILE A 373 -9.83 -3.97 2.73
N THR A 374 -8.72 -3.40 3.17
CA THR A 374 -7.36 -3.88 2.88
C THR A 374 -6.65 -4.31 4.15
N PRO A 375 -5.62 -5.18 4.06
CA PRO A 375 -4.80 -5.51 5.22
C PRO A 375 -3.82 -4.39 5.58
N THR A 376 -3.23 -4.46 6.76
CA THR A 376 -1.95 -3.81 7.06
C THR A 376 -0.83 -4.74 6.59
N MET A 377 0.12 -4.22 5.83
CA MET A 377 1.29 -4.97 5.37
C MET A 377 2.57 -4.38 5.93
N THR A 378 3.27 -5.18 6.72
CA THR A 378 4.52 -4.81 7.37
C THR A 378 5.66 -5.65 6.82
N LYS A 379 6.79 -5.01 6.55
CA LYS A 379 8.04 -5.62 6.11
C LYS A 379 9.03 -5.57 7.27
N SER A 380 9.62 -6.71 7.60
CA SER A 380 10.67 -6.84 8.61
C SER A 380 11.96 -7.34 7.95
N ASP A 381 13.04 -6.58 8.10
CA ASP A 381 14.40 -6.96 7.72
C ASP A 381 15.21 -7.35 8.95
N PHE A 382 16.08 -8.35 8.80
CA PHE A 382 16.93 -8.93 9.86
C PHE A 382 18.43 -8.92 9.50
N ALA A 383 18.81 -8.43 8.32
CA ALA A 383 20.18 -8.51 7.82
C ALA A 383 21.22 -7.84 8.73
N THR A 384 20.82 -6.81 9.47
CA THR A 384 21.72 -6.04 10.36
C THR A 384 21.84 -6.64 11.77
N GLY A 385 21.35 -7.86 12.01
CA GLY A 385 21.35 -8.47 13.35
C GLY A 385 20.33 -7.86 14.31
N LYS A 386 19.37 -7.08 13.81
CA LYS A 386 18.21 -6.54 14.53
C LYS A 386 17.02 -6.50 13.60
N GLU A 387 15.80 -6.51 14.15
CA GLU A 387 14.58 -6.37 13.36
C GLU A 387 14.33 -4.90 12.99
N VAL A 388 14.31 -4.59 11.70
CA VAL A 388 13.90 -3.29 11.16
C VAL A 388 12.53 -3.45 10.53
N LYS A 389 11.51 -2.86 11.18
CA LYS A 389 10.11 -2.91 10.72
C LYS A 389 9.74 -1.67 9.92
N GLU A 390 9.03 -1.89 8.83
CA GLU A 390 8.43 -0.84 8.00
C GLU A 390 6.98 -1.20 7.69
N VAL A 391 6.05 -0.28 7.97
CA VAL A 391 4.67 -0.38 7.49
C VAL A 391 4.65 0.08 6.04
N VAL A 392 4.39 -0.84 5.13
CA VAL A 392 4.41 -0.60 3.68
C VAL A 392 3.00 -0.25 3.19
N HIS A 393 1.97 -0.83 3.80
CA HIS A 393 0.57 -0.50 3.51
C HIS A 393 -0.23 -0.44 4.82
N SER A 394 -0.96 0.67 5.02
CA SER A 394 -1.89 0.81 6.14
C SER A 394 -3.28 0.31 5.72
N ALA A 395 -3.95 -0.41 6.61
CA ALA A 395 -5.26 -0.96 6.32
C ALA A 395 -6.30 0.15 6.09
N LEU A 396 -7.03 0.10 4.99
CA LEU A 396 -8.25 0.87 4.80
C LEU A 396 -9.36 0.22 5.63
N VAL A 397 -9.93 0.95 6.58
CA VAL A 397 -10.94 0.43 7.51
C VAL A 397 -12.16 1.33 7.58
N HIS A 398 -13.33 0.73 7.67
CA HIS A 398 -14.51 1.42 8.18
C HIS A 398 -14.51 1.32 9.69
N VAL A 399 -14.81 2.44 10.35
CA VAL A 399 -14.90 2.51 11.80
C VAL A 399 -16.32 2.84 12.23
N TRP A 400 -16.63 2.48 13.48
CA TRP A 400 -17.91 2.72 14.12
C TRP A 400 -17.71 3.00 15.61
N TRP A 401 -18.74 3.55 16.26
CA TRP A 401 -18.70 3.88 17.68
C TRP A 401 -18.88 2.63 18.55
N ARG A 402 -17.98 2.40 19.50
CA ARG A 402 -17.99 1.24 20.41
C ARG A 402 -19.28 1.08 21.22
N ASN A 403 -19.94 2.18 21.60
CA ASN A 403 -21.16 2.16 22.41
C ASN A 403 -22.46 2.24 21.57
N GLY A 404 -22.36 2.02 20.25
CA GLY A 404 -23.45 2.19 19.30
C GLY A 404 -24.63 1.22 19.42
N PHE A 405 -24.64 0.26 20.34
CA PHE A 405 -25.85 -0.54 20.59
C PHE A 405 -26.94 0.21 21.36
N ASP A 406 -26.64 1.39 21.91
CA ASP A 406 -27.64 2.32 22.47
C ASP A 406 -28.24 3.27 21.39
N LEU A 407 -28.39 2.79 20.15
CA LEU A 407 -28.95 3.55 19.02
C LEU A 407 -30.42 3.99 19.21
N ASN A 408 -31.09 3.57 20.28
CA ASN A 408 -32.37 4.14 20.70
C ASN A 408 -32.26 5.51 21.40
N LYS A 409 -31.07 5.95 21.83
CA LYS A 409 -30.89 7.30 22.40
C LYS A 409 -30.48 8.36 21.39
N SER A 410 -29.88 8.00 20.26
CA SER A 410 -29.34 8.97 19.30
C SER A 410 -30.36 9.47 18.27
N ARG A 411 -31.53 8.84 18.15
CA ARG A 411 -32.62 9.30 17.26
C ARG A 411 -33.42 10.48 17.82
N SER A 412 -33.21 10.91 19.07
CA SER A 412 -33.92 12.08 19.61
C SER A 412 -33.32 13.44 19.22
N PHE A 413 -32.22 13.49 18.45
CA PHE A 413 -31.51 14.75 18.15
C PHE A 413 -31.76 15.34 16.76
N LYS A 414 -32.67 14.77 15.95
CA LYS A 414 -33.05 15.33 14.65
C LYS A 414 -34.54 15.17 14.38
N HIS A 415 -35.39 15.89 15.11
CA HIS A 415 -36.64 16.37 14.52
C HIS A 415 -37.10 17.78 14.94
N ASP A 416 -36.35 18.52 15.76
CA ASP A 416 -36.63 19.94 15.99
C ASP A 416 -35.88 20.84 15.00
N ARG A 417 -36.41 20.91 13.77
CA ARG A 417 -36.23 22.08 12.90
C ARG A 417 -37.52 22.35 12.13
N LYS A 418 -38.24 23.36 12.65
CA LYS A 418 -39.16 24.28 11.96
C LYS A 418 -40.44 23.68 11.37
N SER A 419 -41.52 23.79 12.13
CA SER A 419 -42.79 24.33 11.65
C SER A 419 -43.01 25.67 12.33
#